data_AF-S4PI92-F1
#
_entry.id   AF-S4PI92-F1
#
_cell.length_a   1.000
_cell.length_b   1.000
_cell.length_c   1.000
_cell.angle_alpha   90.00
_cell.angle_beta   90.00
_cell.angle_gamma   90.00
#
_symmetry.space_group_name_H-M   'P 1'
#
loop_
_entity.id
_entity.type
_entity.pdbx_description
1 polymer ?
#
loop_
_entity_poly.entity_id
_entity_poly.type
_entity_poly.pdbx_seq_one_letter_code
_entity_poly.pdbx_strand_id
1 'polypeptide(L)'
;MLSPERLFLLGDPRTNQNPAMVTFGILLMRWHNVVAARIHRQHPDWSDEQLFQRARRIVVASLQNIILYEYVPAFLGVPIPPYGGYRAEVAPGITHAFAVAAFRFGHTLVPPAMLLRDRNCRYGRAPGGHD
;
A
#
# COMPACT_ATOMS: atom_id res chain seq x y z
N MET A 1 -25.11 7.46 3.19
CA MET A 1 -23.84 6.81 3.57
C MET A 1 -23.96 5.32 3.29
N LEU A 2 -22.88 4.64 2.89
CA LEU A 2 -22.88 3.19 2.75
C LEU A 2 -23.14 2.53 4.12
N SER A 3 -23.84 1.40 4.13
CA SER A 3 -24.06 0.66 5.36
C SER A 3 -22.75 0.04 5.85
N PRO A 4 -22.47 -0.01 7.18
CA PRO A 4 -21.21 -0.53 7.71
C PRO A 4 -20.89 -1.96 7.26
N GLU A 5 -21.90 -2.77 7.00
CA GLU A 5 -21.78 -4.17 6.56
C GLU A 5 -21.16 -4.29 5.16
N ARG A 6 -21.13 -3.21 4.39
CA ARG A 6 -20.54 -3.15 3.05
C ARG A 6 -19.12 -2.58 3.03
N LEU A 7 -18.57 -2.24 4.20
CA LEU A 7 -17.23 -1.65 4.33
C LEU A 7 -16.22 -2.70 4.79
N PHE A 8 -15.00 -2.60 4.26
CA PHE A 8 -13.89 -3.43 4.74
C PHE A 8 -13.27 -2.83 6.00
N LEU A 9 -13.03 -3.67 7.00
CA LEU A 9 -12.24 -3.30 8.18
C LEU A 9 -10.74 -3.46 7.86
N LEU A 10 -10.04 -2.34 7.75
CA LEU A 10 -8.63 -2.25 7.41
C LEU A 10 -7.93 -1.24 8.33
N GLY A 11 -6.59 -1.20 8.30
CA GLY A 11 -5.80 -0.41 9.24
C GLY A 11 -5.95 1.11 9.13
N ASP A 12 -6.46 1.63 8.01
CA ASP A 12 -6.77 3.06 7.84
C ASP A 12 -8.29 3.25 7.60
N PRO A 13 -8.97 4.13 8.37
CA PRO A 13 -10.42 4.30 8.30
C PRO A 13 -10.93 4.88 6.97
N ARG A 14 -10.04 5.46 6.15
CA ARG A 14 -10.35 6.07 4.85
C ARG A 14 -10.16 5.08 3.70
N THR A 15 -9.75 3.84 3.97
CA THR A 15 -9.48 2.86 2.91
C THR A 15 -10.70 2.60 2.00
N ASN A 16 -11.92 2.76 2.53
CA ASN A 16 -13.17 2.58 1.79
C ASN A 16 -13.59 3.78 0.91
N GLN A 17 -12.73 4.80 0.73
CA GLN A 17 -13.06 6.00 -0.06
C GLN A 17 -13.29 5.71 -1.55
N ASN A 18 -12.53 4.79 -2.15
CA ASN A 18 -12.73 4.35 -3.53
C ASN A 18 -12.20 2.91 -3.74
N PRO A 19 -12.65 2.21 -4.79
CA PRO A 19 -12.23 0.82 -5.03
C PRO A 19 -10.72 0.60 -5.19
N ALA A 20 -9.96 1.56 -5.73
CA ALA A 20 -8.51 1.43 -5.86
C ALA A 20 -7.83 1.41 -4.48
N MET A 21 -8.22 2.32 -3.58
CA MET A 21 -7.70 2.33 -2.20
C MET A 21 -8.02 1.04 -1.45
N VAL A 22 -9.26 0.54 -1.55
CA VAL A 22 -9.66 -0.75 -0.98
C VAL A 22 -8.78 -1.89 -1.52
N THR A 23 -8.51 -1.89 -2.81
CA THR A 23 -7.69 -2.92 -3.47
C THR A 23 -6.28 -2.98 -2.88
N PHE A 24 -5.62 -1.84 -2.65
CA PHE A 24 -4.31 -1.83 -2.00
C PHE A 24 -4.33 -2.38 -0.58
N GLY A 25 -5.34 -2.02 0.22
CA GLY A 25 -5.49 -2.55 1.58
C GLY A 25 -5.70 -4.06 1.60
N ILE A 26 -6.57 -4.58 0.73
CA ILE A 26 -6.81 -6.03 0.60
C ILE A 26 -5.55 -6.74 0.07
N LEU A 27 -4.83 -6.15 -0.89
CA LEU A 27 -3.61 -6.71 -1.44
C LEU A 27 -2.55 -6.90 -0.35
N LEU A 28 -2.29 -5.88 0.45
CA LEU A 28 -1.30 -5.94 1.53
C LEU A 28 -1.72 -6.89 2.66
N MET A 29 -3.01 -6.95 2.99
CA MET A 29 -3.55 -7.92 3.94
C MET A 29 -3.37 -9.36 3.45
N ARG A 30 -3.71 -9.65 2.19
CA ARG A 30 -3.45 -10.97 1.60
C ARG A 30 -1.97 -11.31 1.54
N TRP A 31 -1.12 -10.32 1.21
CA TRP A 31 0.32 -10.50 1.19
C TRP A 31 0.87 -10.85 2.58
N HIS A 32 0.39 -10.20 3.63
CA HIS A 32 0.73 -10.56 5.01
C HIS A 32 0.42 -12.03 5.31
N ASN A 33 -0.76 -12.51 4.94
CA ASN A 33 -1.15 -13.91 5.16
C ASN A 33 -0.29 -14.89 4.35
N VAL A 34 0.06 -14.54 3.11
CA VAL A 34 0.99 -15.34 2.29
C VAL A 34 2.38 -15.42 2.95
N VAL A 35 2.88 -14.31 3.49
CA VAL A 35 4.16 -14.27 4.20
C VAL A 35 4.09 -15.07 5.49
N ALA A 36 3.04 -14.91 6.30
CA ALA A 36 2.84 -15.68 7.53
C ALA A 36 2.81 -17.20 7.26
N ALA A 37 2.07 -17.63 6.23
CA ALA A 37 2.03 -19.04 5.83
C ALA A 37 3.39 -19.56 5.34
N ARG A 38 4.20 -18.71 4.68
CA ARG A 38 5.58 -19.06 4.28
C ARG A 38 6.49 -19.23 5.50
N ILE A 39 6.40 -18.33 6.47
CA ILE A 39 7.19 -18.38 7.71
C ILE A 39 6.81 -19.63 8.51
N HIS A 40 5.51 -19.93 8.66
CA HIS A 40 5.06 -21.10 9.42
C HIS A 40 5.59 -22.42 8.84
N ARG A 41 5.69 -22.53 7.51
CA ARG A 41 6.32 -23.72 6.89
C ARG A 41 7.79 -23.90 7.24
N GLN A 42 8.51 -22.81 7.55
CA GLN A 42 9.92 -22.82 7.96
C GLN A 42 10.07 -22.95 9.47
N HIS A 43 9.09 -22.47 10.23
CA HIS A 43 9.06 -22.47 11.69
C HIS A 43 7.70 -22.98 12.21
N PRO A 44 7.44 -24.29 12.15
CA PRO A 44 6.13 -24.86 12.52
C PRO A 44 5.82 -24.75 14.01
N ASP A 45 6.85 -24.58 14.85
CA ASP A 45 6.81 -24.49 16.30
C ASP A 45 6.53 -23.07 16.83
N TRP A 46 6.52 -22.06 15.95
CA TRP A 46 6.26 -20.68 16.35
C TRP A 46 4.79 -20.43 16.70
N SER A 47 4.57 -19.59 17.71
CA SER A 47 3.25 -19.11 18.10
C SER A 47 2.66 -18.15 17.07
N ASP A 48 1.34 -17.95 17.13
CA ASP A 48 0.62 -17.00 16.26
C ASP A 48 1.22 -15.60 16.32
N GLU A 49 1.51 -15.08 17.52
CA GLU A 49 2.11 -13.75 17.70
C GLU A 49 3.50 -13.66 17.04
N GLN A 50 4.32 -14.71 17.16
CA GLN A 50 5.64 -14.74 16.49
C GLN A 50 5.50 -14.71 14.96
N LEU A 51 4.56 -15.48 14.42
CA LEU A 51 4.26 -15.50 12.98
C LEU A 51 3.74 -14.13 12.50
N PHE A 52 2.79 -13.54 13.23
CA PHE A 52 2.21 -12.24 12.92
C PHE A 52 3.27 -11.14 12.91
N GLN A 53 4.07 -10.99 13.98
CA GLN A 53 5.08 -9.93 14.04
C GLN A 53 6.17 -10.12 12.99
N ARG A 54 6.57 -11.36 12.72
CA ARG A 54 7.55 -11.63 11.66
C ARG A 54 7.01 -11.29 10.28
N ALA A 55 5.77 -11.68 9.97
CA ALA A 55 5.12 -11.34 8.71
C ALA A 55 4.94 -9.82 8.58
N ARG A 56 4.49 -9.15 9.64
CA ARG A 56 4.35 -7.69 9.71
C ARG A 56 5.67 -6.99 9.41
N ARG A 57 6.78 -7.41 10.03
CA ARG A 57 8.11 -6.84 9.79
C ARG A 57 8.53 -6.94 8.33
N ILE A 58 8.28 -8.08 7.69
CA ILE A 58 8.60 -8.27 6.27
C ILE A 58 7.73 -7.39 5.38
N VAL A 59 6.41 -7.35 5.61
CA VAL A 59 5.49 -6.52 4.81
C VAL A 59 5.84 -5.03 4.92
N VAL A 60 6.15 -4.54 6.13
CA VAL A 60 6.61 -3.16 6.34
C VAL A 60 7.90 -2.89 5.58
N ALA A 61 8.89 -3.79 5.64
CA ALA A 61 10.14 -3.65 4.90
C ALA A 61 9.90 -3.65 3.37
N SER A 62 9.03 -4.51 2.86
CA SER A 62 8.66 -4.51 1.43
C SER A 62 8.03 -3.19 1.02
N LEU A 63 7.09 -2.66 1.83
CA LEU A 63 6.43 -1.40 1.53
C LEU A 63 7.42 -0.23 1.56
N GLN A 64 8.31 -0.18 2.56
CA GLN A 64 9.38 0.83 2.62
C GLN A 64 10.29 0.76 1.40
N ASN A 65 10.67 -0.44 0.95
CA ASN A 65 11.51 -0.64 -0.23
C ASN A 65 10.83 -0.12 -1.50
N ILE A 66 9.58 -0.56 -1.74
CA ILE A 66 8.80 -0.12 -2.91
C ILE A 66 8.65 1.39 -2.92
N ILE A 67 8.32 2.00 -1.77
CA ILE A 67 8.13 3.46 -1.70
C ILE A 67 9.45 4.18 -1.98
N LEU A 68 10.52 3.88 -1.25
CA LEU A 68 11.75 4.68 -1.31
C LEU A 68 12.60 4.41 -2.54
N TYR A 69 12.65 3.17 -3.03
CA TYR A 69 13.60 2.77 -4.07
C TYR A 69 12.95 2.50 -5.43
N GLU A 70 11.63 2.42 -5.51
CA GLU A 70 10.91 2.26 -6.79
C GLU A 70 10.01 3.47 -7.08
N TYR A 71 9.07 3.76 -6.18
CA TYR A 71 8.06 4.81 -6.38
C TYR A 71 8.64 6.22 -6.36
N VAL A 72 9.37 6.61 -5.31
CA VAL A 72 9.90 7.97 -5.17
C VAL A 72 10.85 8.34 -6.30
N PRO A 73 11.82 7.50 -6.71
CA PRO A 73 12.69 7.80 -7.85
C PRO A 73 11.92 7.94 -9.16
N ALA A 74 10.95 7.05 -9.42
CA ALA A 74 10.12 7.11 -10.62
C ALA A 74 9.24 8.36 -10.65
N PHE A 75 8.75 8.79 -9.49
CA PHE A 75 7.87 9.95 -9.35
C PHE A 75 8.63 11.28 -9.45
N LEU A 76 9.82 11.38 -8.84
CA LEU A 76 10.62 12.61 -8.85
C LEU A 76 11.57 12.70 -10.06
N GLY A 77 11.81 11.60 -10.77
CA GLY A 77 12.77 11.53 -11.87
C GLY A 77 14.23 11.62 -11.43
N VAL A 78 14.51 11.48 -10.13
CA VAL A 78 15.85 11.56 -9.55
C VAL A 78 16.12 10.40 -8.60
N PRO A 79 17.34 9.85 -8.55
CA PRO A 79 17.66 8.74 -7.66
C PRO A 79 17.66 9.20 -6.19
N ILE A 80 17.27 8.31 -5.30
CA ILE A 80 17.46 8.50 -3.86
C ILE A 80 18.94 8.22 -3.52
N PRO A 81 19.60 9.11 -2.75
CA PRO A 81 20.97 8.87 -2.29
C PRO A 81 21.08 7.57 -1.49
N PRO A 82 22.23 6.87 -1.53
CA PRO A 82 22.46 5.69 -0.70
C PRO A 82 22.19 5.99 0.78
N TYR A 83 21.55 5.05 1.46
CA TYR A 83 21.21 5.20 2.87
C TYR A 83 22.48 5.26 3.73
N GLY A 84 22.74 6.41 4.35
CA GLY A 84 23.92 6.65 5.20
C GLY A 84 23.84 6.07 6.61
N GLY A 85 22.79 5.30 6.93
CA GLY A 85 22.56 4.73 8.26
C GLY A 85 21.51 5.50 9.08
N TYR A 86 21.17 4.93 10.23
CA TYR A 86 20.21 5.52 11.16
C TYR A 86 20.79 6.75 11.85
N ARG A 87 19.99 7.80 11.94
CA ARG A 87 20.33 9.08 12.58
C ARG A 87 19.27 9.43 13.61
N ALA A 88 19.64 9.35 14.89
CA ALA A 88 18.70 9.54 16.01
C ALA A 88 18.24 11.01 16.15
N GLU A 89 19.07 11.94 15.67
CA GLU A 89 18.88 13.38 15.74
C GLU A 89 17.94 13.95 14.65
N VAL A 90 17.58 13.15 13.65
CA VAL A 90 16.67 13.59 12.58
C VAL A 90 15.23 13.49 13.08
N ALA A 91 14.52 14.62 13.08
CA ALA A 91 13.09 14.64 13.36
C ALA A 91 12.30 14.01 12.19
N PRO A 92 11.60 12.87 12.39
CA PRO A 92 10.91 12.16 11.30
C PRO A 92 9.47 12.67 11.06
N GLY A 93 9.11 13.80 11.67
CA GLY A 93 7.77 14.35 11.59
C GLY A 93 7.39 14.80 10.18
N ILE A 94 6.13 14.64 9.81
CA ILE A 94 5.61 15.12 8.53
C ILE A 94 5.32 16.61 8.62
N THR A 95 5.91 17.42 7.73
CA THR A 95 5.70 18.87 7.71
C THR A 95 4.30 19.22 7.23
N HIS A 96 3.78 20.36 7.68
CA HIS A 96 2.49 20.87 7.19
C HIS A 96 2.49 21.07 5.68
N ALA A 97 3.55 21.66 5.12
CA ALA A 97 3.68 21.88 3.68
C ALA A 97 3.56 20.57 2.88
N PHE A 98 4.16 19.48 3.39
CA PHE A 98 4.02 18.17 2.77
C PHE A 98 2.59 17.63 2.89
N ALA A 99 2.01 17.63 4.10
CA ALA A 99 0.71 17.03 4.37
C ALA A 99 -0.46 17.73 3.63
N VAL A 100 -0.42 19.06 3.51
CA VAL A 100 -1.55 19.85 2.99
C VAL A 100 -1.41 20.21 1.52
N ALA A 101 -0.19 20.31 1.01
CA ALA A 101 0.06 20.76 -0.36
C ALA A 101 0.82 19.70 -1.17
N ALA A 102 2.08 19.40 -0.85
CA ALA A 102 2.93 18.59 -1.74
C ALA A 102 2.35 17.18 -2.00
N PHE A 103 1.92 16.48 -0.95
CA PHE A 103 1.37 15.12 -1.09
C PHE A 103 -0.05 15.08 -1.66
N ARG A 104 -0.68 16.25 -1.89
CA ARG A 104 -1.96 16.36 -2.61
C ARG A 104 -1.79 16.42 -4.12
N PHE A 105 -0.55 16.54 -4.63
CA PHE A 105 -0.28 16.46 -6.07
C PHE A 105 -0.92 15.22 -6.71
N GLY A 106 -0.96 14.08 -6.00
CA GLY A 106 -1.61 12.86 -6.51
C GLY A 106 -3.07 13.04 -6.95
N HIS A 107 -3.79 14.06 -6.44
CA HIS A 107 -5.15 14.36 -6.90
C HIS A 107 -5.21 14.83 -8.36
N THR A 108 -4.12 15.41 -8.91
CA THR A 108 -4.06 15.81 -10.32
C THR A 108 -3.82 14.63 -11.26
N LEU A 109 -3.44 13.46 -10.72
CA LEU A 109 -3.15 12.24 -11.47
C LEU A 109 -4.32 11.25 -11.50
N VAL A 110 -5.44 11.56 -10.83
CA VAL A 110 -6.58 10.65 -10.74
C VAL A 110 -7.29 10.62 -12.10
N PRO A 111 -7.36 9.46 -12.78
CA PRO A 111 -8.08 9.36 -14.04
C PRO A 111 -9.60 9.45 -13.80
N PRO A 112 -10.38 9.82 -14.83
CA PRO A 112 -11.84 9.90 -14.71
C PRO A 112 -12.51 8.53 -14.51
N ALA A 113 -11.83 7.43 -14.88
CA ALA A 113 -12.33 6.07 -14.76
C ALA A 113 -11.21 5.07 -14.44
N MET A 114 -11.58 3.94 -13.85
CA MET A 114 -10.69 2.81 -13.61
C MET A 114 -11.05 1.65 -14.53
N LEU A 115 -10.07 1.15 -15.26
CA LEU A 115 -10.24 0.00 -16.14
C LEU A 115 -9.98 -1.30 -15.37
N LEU A 116 -10.80 -2.32 -15.62
CA LEU A 116 -10.57 -3.68 -15.14
C LEU A 116 -9.91 -4.49 -16.26
N ARG A 117 -8.73 -5.06 -15.98
CA ARG A 117 -7.99 -5.89 -16.93
C ARG A 117 -7.96 -7.34 -16.45
N ASP A 118 -8.29 -8.27 -17.34
CA ASP A 118 -8.15 -9.71 -17.06
C ASP A 118 -6.70 -10.19 -17.22
N ARG A 119 -6.50 -11.50 -17.03
CA ARG A 119 -5.18 -12.16 -17.14
C ARG A 119 -4.67 -12.27 -18.58
N ASN A 120 -5.55 -12.10 -19.57
CA ASN A 120 -5.26 -12.20 -20.99
C ASN A 120 -5.07 -10.81 -21.62
N CYS A 121 -4.82 -9.79 -20.80
CA CYS A 121 -4.65 -8.39 -21.19
C CYS A 121 -5.89 -7.78 -21.87
N ARG A 122 -7.09 -8.31 -21.62
CA ARG A 122 -8.34 -7.75 -22.12
C ARG A 122 -8.94 -6.82 -21.08
N TYR A 123 -9.45 -5.68 -21.55
CA TYR A 123 -10.17 -4.73 -20.70
C TYR A 123 -11.67 -5.09 -20.70
N GLY A 124 -12.24 -5.27 -19.51
CA GLY A 124 -13.68 -5.42 -19.34
C GLY A 124 -14.38 -4.06 -19.43
N ARG A 125 -15.68 -4.06 -19.77
CA ARG A 125 -16.51 -2.85 -19.62
C ARG A 125 -16.58 -2.50 -18.14
N ALA A 126 -16.15 -1.28 -17.78
CA ALA A 126 -16.33 -0.78 -16.42
C ALA A 126 -17.84 -0.68 -16.11
N PRO A 127 -18.30 -1.10 -14.92
CA PRO A 127 -19.66 -0.83 -14.50
C PRO A 127 -19.81 0.70 -14.38
N GLY A 128 -20.59 1.32 -15.28
CA GLY A 128 -20.87 2.76 -15.27
C GLY A 128 -20.09 3.63 -16.27
N GLY A 129 -19.38 3.04 -17.24
CA GLY A 129 -18.90 3.80 -18.40
C GLY A 129 -20.07 4.12 -19.33
N HIS A 130 -20.48 5.39 -19.40
CA HIS A 130 -21.30 5.89 -20.50
C HIS A 130 -20.41 6.07 -21.73
N ASP A 131 -20.89 5.59 -22.88
CA ASP A 131 -20.28 5.80 -24.20
C ASP A 131 -20.23 7.30 -24.55
#